data_AF-A0A292PK00-F1
#
_entry.id   AF-A0A292PK00-F1
#
_cell.length_a   1.000
_cell.length_b   1.000
_cell.length_c   1.000
_cell.angle_alpha   90.00
_cell.angle_beta   90.00
_cell.angle_gamma   90.00
#
_symmetry.space_group_name_H-M   'P 1'
#
loop_
_entity.id
_entity.type
_entity.pdbx_description
1 polymer ?
#
loop_
_entity_poly.entity_id
_entity_poly.type
_entity_poly.pdbx_seq_one_letter_code
_entity_poly.pdbx_strand_id
1 'polypeptide(L)'
;MSLFYAYIFNFIPVKPTMCSNLNTPFTDVLKMFRFSNCLSPFWPMARPFAPAPQIFFGYNQKLAITTSLWQYGDQPVTFDEHRKIIKTLLNDHLNRYESRGLQLLSRDTQLQNELSDKLLRKRRTLEEEQSRKRQDLFKFFRQDAKERQEQRDMLFERILQKNSELVPLQACLFQSMLHLLLLILLQFELQGQITEKLALQQNFNIRGALERIVLQARLKKIIWRPNGVQTGLDELAETPEFDKELDRVVGARKLVRGDVVHCVRHLYHEVSKHALRNDGFIILANAHHFDKNYRAAMVAFLRMQDKWVSPLDWVETRPPES
;
A
#
# COMPACT_ATOMS: atom_id res chain seq x y z
N MET A 1 2.96 -3.50 33.69
CA MET A 1 4.43 -3.54 33.54
C MET A 1 4.92 -4.61 32.54
N SER A 2 4.31 -5.81 32.45
CA SER A 2 4.81 -6.90 31.56
C SER A 2 4.60 -6.67 30.05
N LEU A 3 3.62 -5.86 29.61
CA LEU A 3 3.39 -5.58 28.19
C LEU A 3 4.26 -4.44 27.61
N PHE A 4 5.01 -3.72 28.44
CA PHE A 4 5.82 -2.58 27.98
C PHE A 4 7.20 -2.99 27.41
N TYR A 5 7.72 -4.15 27.84
CA TYR A 5 9.01 -4.66 27.36
C TYR A 5 8.95 -5.20 25.92
N ALA A 6 7.79 -5.65 25.45
CA ALA A 6 7.64 -6.17 24.09
C ALA A 6 7.71 -5.08 23.00
N TYR A 7 7.45 -3.82 23.35
CA TYR A 7 7.44 -2.72 22.37
C TYR A 7 8.81 -2.06 22.18
N ILE A 8 9.70 -2.15 23.17
CA ILE A 8 11.01 -1.49 23.14
C ILE A 8 12.04 -2.30 22.31
N PHE A 9 11.87 -3.61 22.16
CA PHE A 9 12.84 -4.45 21.43
C PHE A 9 12.64 -4.54 19.90
N ASN A 10 11.56 -3.99 19.34
CA ASN A 10 11.31 -4.02 17.89
C ASN A 10 11.93 -2.86 17.10
N PHE A 11 12.71 -1.98 17.74
CA PHE A 11 13.30 -0.79 17.09
C PHE A 11 14.84 -0.73 17.16
N ILE A 12 15.51 -1.88 17.30
CA ILE A 12 16.95 -1.97 17.00
C ILE A 12 17.07 -2.29 15.50
N PRO A 13 17.63 -1.40 14.66
CA PRO A 13 17.87 -1.72 13.26
C PRO A 13 18.99 -2.76 13.19
N VAL A 14 18.62 -4.02 13.02
CA VAL A 14 19.55 -5.07 12.62
C VAL A 14 20.03 -4.71 11.21
N LYS A 15 21.33 -4.37 11.08
CA LYS A 15 21.98 -4.24 9.77
C LYS A 15 21.70 -5.50 8.95
N PRO A 16 21.25 -5.40 7.69
CA PRO A 16 21.17 -6.58 6.84
C PRO A 16 22.61 -7.03 6.54
N THR A 17 23.05 -8.07 7.23
CA THR A 17 24.16 -8.89 6.75
C THR A 17 23.73 -9.50 5.42
N MET A 18 24.49 -9.21 4.38
CA MET A 18 24.38 -9.88 3.09
C MET A 18 24.51 -11.39 3.29
N CYS A 19 23.40 -12.11 3.15
CA CYS A 19 23.41 -13.52 2.81
C CYS A 19 23.08 -13.64 1.32
N SER A 20 24.13 -13.91 0.55
CA SER A 20 24.05 -14.44 -0.80
C SER A 20 23.45 -15.85 -0.79
N ASN A 21 22.80 -16.19 -1.90
CA ASN A 21 22.26 -17.49 -2.29
C ASN A 21 20.91 -17.91 -1.68
N LEU A 22 19.86 -17.80 -2.51
CA LEU A 22 18.89 -18.87 -2.70
C LEU A 22 18.18 -18.69 -4.06
N ASN A 23 18.48 -19.61 -4.96
CA ASN A 23 17.75 -19.85 -6.21
C ASN A 23 16.32 -20.30 -5.89
N THR A 24 15.31 -19.62 -6.45
CA THR A 24 14.07 -20.23 -7.00
C THR A 24 13.20 -19.14 -7.65
N PRO A 25 12.61 -19.38 -8.84
CA PRO A 25 11.77 -18.40 -9.52
C PRO A 25 10.30 -18.56 -9.15
N PHE A 26 9.68 -17.46 -8.74
CA PHE A 26 8.22 -17.31 -8.63
C PHE A 26 7.67 -16.92 -10.01
N THR A 27 7.21 -17.89 -10.78
CA THR A 27 6.33 -17.69 -11.94
C THR A 27 5.07 -18.51 -11.71
N ASP A 28 4.05 -17.91 -11.11
CA ASP A 28 2.66 -18.43 -11.15
C ASP A 28 1.67 -17.38 -10.63
N VAL A 29 1.36 -16.38 -11.46
CA VAL A 29 0.04 -15.73 -11.50
C VAL A 29 -0.21 -15.36 -12.96
N LEU A 30 -1.38 -15.75 -13.50
CA LEU A 30 -1.88 -15.56 -14.88
C LEU A 30 -1.71 -16.72 -15.88
N LYS A 31 -2.00 -17.95 -15.42
CA LYS A 31 -2.58 -19.01 -16.27
C LYS A 31 -4.08 -19.12 -16.01
N MET A 32 -4.88 -18.28 -16.67
CA MET A 32 -6.29 -18.54 -16.95
C MET A 32 -6.68 -17.76 -18.20
N PHE A 33 -6.51 -18.38 -19.37
CA PHE A 33 -7.37 -18.23 -20.56
C PHE A 33 -6.92 -19.31 -21.57
N ARG A 34 -7.59 -20.46 -21.54
CA ARG A 34 -7.63 -21.44 -22.62
C ARG A 34 -9.07 -21.54 -23.10
N PHE A 35 -9.32 -21.07 -24.31
CA PHE A 35 -10.29 -21.52 -25.31
C PHE A 35 -9.88 -20.74 -26.57
N SER A 36 -9.76 -21.27 -27.78
CA SER A 36 -10.04 -22.57 -28.37
C SER A 36 -9.37 -22.59 -29.74
N ASN A 37 -8.97 -23.79 -30.15
CA ASN A 37 -8.48 -24.11 -31.48
C ASN A 37 -9.43 -23.63 -32.59
N CYS A 38 -8.90 -22.89 -33.56
CA CYS A 38 -9.41 -22.83 -34.94
C CYS A 38 -8.21 -22.82 -35.89
N LEU A 39 -7.54 -23.96 -36.01
CA LEU A 39 -6.70 -24.26 -37.16
C LEU A 39 -7.63 -24.61 -38.33
N SER A 40 -7.81 -23.69 -39.28
CA SER A 40 -8.38 -24.04 -40.58
C SER A 40 -7.29 -24.68 -41.45
N PRO A 41 -7.52 -25.86 -42.04
CA PRO A 41 -6.64 -26.37 -43.09
C PRO A 41 -7.01 -25.64 -44.39
N PHE A 42 -6.13 -24.75 -44.85
CA PHE A 42 -6.25 -24.15 -46.18
C PHE A 42 -5.92 -25.23 -47.21
N TRP A 43 -6.95 -25.79 -47.83
CA TRP A 43 -6.82 -26.64 -49.01
C TRP A 43 -6.25 -25.85 -50.18
N PRO A 44 -5.31 -26.39 -50.98
CA PRO A 44 -4.95 -25.79 -52.24
C PRO A 44 -6.09 -26.04 -53.23
N MET A 45 -6.73 -24.97 -53.72
CA MET A 45 -7.58 -25.06 -54.89
C MET A 45 -6.75 -25.60 -56.06
N ALA A 46 -7.09 -26.81 -56.49
CA ALA A 46 -6.65 -27.35 -57.76
C ALA A 46 -7.06 -26.37 -58.87
N ARG A 47 -6.07 -25.78 -59.54
CA ARG A 47 -6.33 -25.03 -60.78
C ARG A 47 -6.82 -26.04 -61.83
N PRO A 48 -7.86 -25.73 -62.60
CA PRO A 48 -8.25 -26.57 -63.72
C PRO A 48 -7.09 -26.63 -64.72
N PHE A 49 -6.82 -27.84 -65.22
CA PHE A 49 -5.91 -28.07 -66.34
C PHE A 49 -6.26 -27.09 -67.47
N ALA A 50 -5.31 -26.23 -67.82
CA ALA A 50 -5.40 -25.50 -69.07
C ALA A 50 -5.51 -26.53 -70.21
N PRO A 51 -6.41 -26.34 -71.18
CA PRO A 51 -6.48 -27.22 -72.35
C PRO A 51 -5.09 -27.25 -73.01
N ALA A 52 -4.62 -28.45 -73.36
CA ALA A 52 -3.38 -28.64 -74.09
C ALA A 52 -3.36 -27.66 -75.28
N PRO A 53 -2.26 -26.92 -75.51
CA PRO A 53 -2.19 -26.02 -76.65
C PRO A 53 -2.44 -26.87 -77.90
N GLN A 54 -3.54 -26.59 -78.59
CA GLN A 54 -3.73 -27.09 -79.94
C GLN A 54 -2.58 -26.52 -80.76
N ILE A 55 -1.60 -27.37 -81.05
CA ILE A 55 -0.54 -27.05 -82.00
C ILE A 55 -1.24 -26.92 -83.35
N PHE A 56 -1.67 -25.70 -83.65
CA PHE A 56 -2.01 -25.29 -85.00
C PHE A 56 -0.73 -25.42 -85.82
N PHE A 57 -0.53 -26.58 -86.44
CA PHE A 57 0.35 -26.69 -87.59
C PHE A 57 -0.22 -25.74 -88.64
N GLY A 58 0.38 -24.55 -88.74
CA GLY A 58 0.05 -23.58 -89.76
C GLY A 58 0.10 -24.26 -91.12
N TYR A 59 -1.08 -24.41 -91.74
CA TYR A 59 -1.29 -25.01 -93.06
C TYR A 59 -0.48 -24.30 -94.18
N ASN A 60 0.15 -23.16 -93.88
CA ASN A 60 0.99 -22.40 -94.81
C ASN A 60 2.33 -23.06 -95.15
N GLN A 61 2.83 -24.03 -94.38
CA GLN A 61 4.07 -24.74 -94.78
C GLN A 61 3.86 -25.78 -95.88
N LYS A 62 2.67 -26.39 -95.97
CA LYS A 62 2.35 -27.31 -97.08
C LYS A 62 2.34 -26.60 -98.43
N LEU A 63 1.97 -25.32 -98.48
CA LEU A 63 1.98 -24.54 -99.71
C LEU A 63 3.41 -24.25 -100.21
N ALA A 64 4.37 -23.96 -99.34
CA ALA A 64 5.73 -23.60 -99.73
C ALA A 64 6.54 -24.77 -100.33
N ILE A 65 6.24 -26.02 -99.93
CA ILE A 65 6.87 -27.22 -100.50
C ILE A 65 6.33 -27.49 -101.91
N THR A 66 5.05 -27.21 -102.16
CA THR A 66 4.48 -27.38 -103.51
C THR A 66 4.93 -26.29 -104.50
N THR A 67 5.19 -25.06 -104.05
CA THR A 67 5.58 -23.97 -104.97
C THR A 67 7.04 -24.04 -105.41
N SER A 68 7.94 -24.57 -104.59
CA SER A 68 9.35 -24.76 -104.97
C SER A 68 9.58 -25.92 -105.96
N LEU A 69 8.61 -26.82 -106.10
CA LEU A 69 8.61 -27.90 -107.09
C LEU A 69 8.21 -27.46 -108.50
N TRP A 70 7.56 -26.29 -108.65
CA TRP A 70 7.07 -25.79 -109.94
C TRP A 70 8.01 -24.79 -110.64
N GLN A 71 9.16 -24.43 -110.04
CA GLN A 71 10.14 -23.52 -110.64
C GLN A 71 11.29 -24.22 -111.40
N TYR A 72 11.32 -25.56 -111.42
CA TYR A 72 12.26 -26.31 -112.25
C TYR A 72 11.61 -26.66 -113.60
N GLY A 73 11.92 -25.87 -114.62
CA GLY A 73 11.47 -26.12 -116.00
C GLY A 73 11.99 -27.45 -116.56
N ASP A 74 11.08 -28.20 -117.21
CA ASP A 74 11.25 -29.22 -118.26
C ASP A 74 12.44 -30.21 -118.21
N GLN A 75 12.98 -30.53 -117.03
CA GLN A 75 13.87 -31.69 -116.85
C GLN A 75 13.22 -32.76 -115.96
N PRO A 76 13.10 -34.02 -116.43
CA PRO A 76 12.48 -35.11 -115.66
C PRO A 76 13.37 -35.51 -114.48
N VAL A 77 13.08 -34.95 -113.31
CA VAL A 77 13.74 -35.32 -112.05
C VAL A 77 13.20 -36.67 -111.57
N THR A 78 14.08 -37.60 -111.23
CA THR A 78 13.70 -38.95 -110.81
C THR A 78 13.03 -38.95 -109.42
N PHE A 79 12.21 -39.96 -109.13
CA PHE A 79 11.51 -40.08 -107.84
C PHE A 79 12.48 -40.15 -106.63
N ASP A 80 13.66 -40.74 -106.82
CA ASP A 80 14.70 -40.82 -105.78
C ASP A 80 15.33 -39.45 -105.46
N GLU A 81 15.47 -38.57 -106.44
CA GLU A 81 15.94 -37.20 -106.23
C GLU A 81 14.92 -36.37 -105.44
N HIS A 82 13.64 -36.50 -105.76
CA HIS A 82 12.56 -35.91 -104.96
C HIS A 82 12.58 -36.39 -103.51
N ARG A 83 12.75 -37.70 -103.30
CA ARG A 83 12.85 -38.29 -101.95
C ARG A 83 14.05 -37.74 -101.19
N LYS A 84 15.17 -37.52 -101.86
CA LYS A 84 16.39 -36.91 -101.27
C LYS A 84 16.15 -35.46 -100.88
N ILE A 85 15.52 -34.66 -101.75
CA ILE A 85 15.17 -33.25 -101.47
C ILE A 85 14.22 -33.16 -100.26
N ILE A 86 13.16 -33.98 -100.24
CA ILE A 86 12.19 -34.01 -99.13
C ILE A 86 12.89 -34.36 -97.81
N LYS A 87 13.75 -35.39 -97.78
CA LYS A 87 14.51 -35.75 -96.57
C LYS A 87 15.42 -34.62 -96.10
N THR A 88 16.12 -33.94 -97.00
CA THR A 88 16.98 -32.80 -96.65
C THR A 88 16.17 -31.64 -96.08
N LEU A 89 15.03 -31.29 -96.70
CA LEU A 89 14.14 -30.24 -96.21
C LEU A 89 13.53 -30.59 -94.84
N LEU A 90 13.15 -31.85 -94.63
CA LEU A 90 12.63 -32.32 -93.34
C LEU A 90 13.69 -32.24 -92.23
N ASN A 91 14.92 -32.69 -92.52
CA ASN A 91 16.03 -32.60 -91.58
C ASN A 91 16.40 -31.14 -91.29
N ASP A 92 16.42 -30.26 -92.29
CA ASP A 92 16.70 -28.84 -92.09
C ASP A 92 15.60 -28.15 -91.27
N HIS A 93 14.33 -28.53 -91.47
CA HIS A 93 13.23 -28.10 -90.60
C HIS A 93 13.40 -28.62 -89.17
N LEU A 94 13.66 -29.91 -88.98
CA LEU A 94 13.90 -30.51 -87.65
C LEU A 94 15.05 -29.81 -86.93
N ASN A 95 16.20 -29.63 -87.59
CA ASN A 95 17.36 -28.93 -87.04
C ASN A 95 17.02 -27.48 -86.66
N ARG A 96 16.21 -26.77 -87.47
CA ARG A 96 15.74 -25.41 -87.13
C ARG A 96 14.79 -25.40 -85.95
N TYR A 97 13.88 -26.37 -85.85
CA TYR A 97 12.99 -26.51 -84.69
C TYR A 97 13.76 -26.85 -83.42
N GLU A 98 14.71 -27.79 -83.47
CA GLU A 98 15.58 -28.14 -82.34
C GLU A 98 16.45 -26.96 -81.91
N SER A 99 17.09 -26.27 -82.86
CA SER A 99 17.90 -25.08 -82.57
C SER A 99 17.08 -23.97 -81.93
N ARG A 100 15.85 -23.73 -82.42
CA ARG A 100 14.95 -22.73 -81.84
C ARG A 100 14.44 -23.16 -80.46
N GLY A 101 14.16 -24.45 -80.27
CA GLY A 101 13.80 -25.03 -78.97
C GLY A 101 14.90 -24.85 -77.93
N LEU A 102 16.16 -25.15 -78.29
CA LEU A 102 17.33 -24.96 -77.43
C LEU A 102 17.57 -23.48 -77.11
N GLN A 103 17.41 -22.58 -78.08
CA GLN A 103 17.49 -21.13 -77.84
C GLN A 103 16.40 -20.64 -76.88
N LEU A 104 15.17 -21.14 -77.02
CA LEU A 104 14.07 -20.81 -76.11
C LEU A 104 14.33 -21.33 -74.69
N LEU A 105 14.82 -22.58 -74.55
CA LEU A 105 15.19 -23.15 -73.25
C LEU A 105 16.35 -22.40 -72.60
N SER A 106 17.37 -22.02 -73.37
CA SER A 106 18.49 -21.21 -72.89
C SER A 106 18.02 -19.84 -72.42
N ARG A 107 17.15 -19.18 -73.18
CA ARG A 107 16.55 -17.89 -72.81
C ARG A 107 15.66 -17.99 -71.58
N ASP A 108 14.86 -19.05 -71.45
CA ASP A 108 14.03 -19.27 -70.28
C ASP A 108 14.88 -19.50 -69.03
N THR A 109 15.94 -20.31 -69.14
CA THR A 109 16.92 -20.52 -68.06
C THR A 109 17.58 -19.20 -67.66
N GLN A 110 17.97 -18.36 -68.62
CA GLN A 110 18.54 -17.04 -68.33
C GLN A 110 17.54 -16.14 -67.59
N LEU A 111 16.29 -16.09 -68.03
CA LEU A 111 15.24 -15.31 -67.37
C LEU A 111 14.96 -15.81 -65.95
N GLN A 112 14.96 -17.13 -65.74
CA GLN A 112 14.81 -17.72 -64.41
C GLN A 112 15.98 -17.33 -63.49
N ASN A 113 17.21 -17.35 -63.99
CA ASN A 113 18.39 -16.91 -63.23
C ASN A 113 18.32 -15.42 -62.89
N GLU A 114 17.95 -14.56 -63.84
CA GLU A 114 17.78 -13.12 -63.61
C GLU A 114 16.68 -12.82 -62.60
N LEU A 115 15.56 -13.56 -62.65
CA LEU A 115 14.47 -13.43 -61.68
C LEU A 115 14.91 -13.90 -60.29
N SER A 116 15.61 -15.02 -60.20
CA SER A 116 16.18 -15.55 -58.96
C SER A 116 17.14 -14.55 -58.31
N ASP A 117 18.04 -13.96 -59.10
CA ASP A 117 18.98 -12.93 -58.64
C ASP A 117 18.26 -11.67 -58.14
N LYS A 118 17.22 -11.21 -58.85
CA LYS A 118 16.40 -10.07 -58.42
C LYS A 118 15.69 -10.36 -57.10
N LEU A 119 15.11 -11.54 -56.94
CA LEU A 119 14.45 -11.96 -55.69
C LEU A 119 15.45 -12.07 -54.54
N LEU A 120 16.65 -12.61 -54.79
CA LEU A 120 17.70 -12.73 -53.79
C LEU A 120 18.20 -11.35 -53.34
N ARG A 121 18.40 -10.40 -54.25
CA ARG A 121 18.76 -9.01 -53.91
C ARG A 121 17.66 -8.35 -53.08
N LYS A 122 16.39 -8.49 -53.48
CA LYS A 122 15.25 -7.93 -52.75
C LYS A 122 15.11 -8.54 -51.35
N ARG A 123 15.39 -9.84 -51.21
CA ARG A 123 15.43 -10.51 -49.92
C ARG A 123 16.52 -9.95 -49.02
N ARG A 124 17.75 -9.79 -49.52
CA ARG A 124 18.87 -9.20 -48.74
C ARG A 124 18.55 -7.78 -48.28
N THR A 125 18.02 -6.93 -49.16
CA THR A 125 17.65 -5.55 -48.78
C THR A 125 16.57 -5.53 -47.69
N LEU A 126 15.60 -6.46 -47.75
CA LEU A 126 14.55 -6.57 -46.74
C LEU A 126 15.11 -7.08 -45.40
N GLU A 127 16.00 -8.07 -45.43
CA GLU A 127 16.68 -8.59 -44.23
C GLU A 127 17.57 -7.53 -43.58
N GLU A 128 18.30 -6.74 -44.37
CA GLU A 128 19.08 -5.59 -43.89
C GLU A 128 18.17 -4.51 -43.27
N GLU A 129 17.06 -4.16 -43.92
CA GLU A 129 16.11 -3.20 -43.38
C GLU A 129 15.47 -3.69 -42.06
N GLN A 130 15.09 -4.97 -41.99
CA GLN A 130 14.59 -5.58 -40.77
C GLN A 130 15.66 -5.61 -39.66
N SER A 131 16.90 -5.90 -40.00
CA SER A 131 18.02 -5.87 -39.05
C SER A 131 18.24 -4.47 -38.49
N ARG A 132 18.21 -3.43 -39.34
CA ARG A 132 18.29 -2.02 -38.91
C ARG A 132 17.14 -1.65 -37.97
N LYS A 133 15.90 -1.96 -38.35
CA LYS A 133 14.72 -1.70 -37.49
C LYS A 133 14.81 -2.40 -36.14
N ARG A 134 15.31 -3.65 -36.10
CA ARG A 134 15.55 -4.37 -34.84
C ARG A 134 16.61 -3.68 -34.00
N GLN A 135 17.74 -3.27 -34.59
CA GLN A 135 18.80 -2.57 -33.88
C GLN A 135 18.32 -1.24 -33.28
N ASP A 136 17.54 -0.47 -34.03
CA ASP A 136 16.99 0.80 -33.55
C ASP A 136 15.98 0.58 -32.43
N LEU A 137 15.14 -0.45 -32.53
CA LEU A 137 14.22 -0.84 -31.47
C LEU A 137 14.96 -1.27 -30.19
N PHE A 138 16.06 -2.04 -30.32
CA PHE A 138 16.89 -2.40 -29.17
C PHE A 138 17.58 -1.19 -28.51
N LYS A 139 18.04 -0.22 -29.31
CA LYS A 139 18.60 1.04 -28.78
C LYS A 139 17.54 1.83 -28.02
N PHE A 140 16.32 1.93 -28.56
CA PHE A 140 15.19 2.57 -27.90
C PHE A 140 14.89 1.92 -26.54
N PHE A 141 14.72 0.58 -26.50
CA PHE A 141 14.46 -0.11 -25.23
C PHE A 141 15.59 0.01 -24.22
N ARG A 142 16.85 0.03 -24.67
CA ARG A 142 18.00 0.25 -23.79
C ARG A 142 17.97 1.64 -23.16
N GLN A 143 17.66 2.66 -23.95
CA GLN A 143 17.57 4.04 -23.47
C GLN A 143 16.40 4.22 -22.50
N ASP A 144 15.23 3.71 -22.85
CA ASP A 144 14.04 3.75 -22.00
C ASP A 144 14.24 2.97 -20.68
N ALA A 145 14.95 1.84 -20.70
CA ALA A 145 15.32 1.12 -19.49
C ALA A 145 16.27 1.94 -18.59
N LYS A 146 17.22 2.67 -19.20
CA LYS A 146 18.15 3.55 -18.48
C LYS A 146 17.42 4.72 -17.83
N GLU A 147 16.55 5.40 -18.55
CA GLU A 147 15.74 6.51 -18.04
C GLU A 147 14.84 6.07 -16.87
N ARG A 148 14.20 4.90 -16.99
CA ARG A 148 13.41 4.33 -15.90
C ARG A 148 14.25 3.97 -14.68
N GLN A 149 15.49 3.53 -14.87
CA GLN A 149 16.40 3.27 -13.76
C GLN A 149 16.82 4.57 -13.06
N GLU A 150 17.20 5.61 -13.82
CA GLU A 150 17.56 6.91 -13.27
C GLU A 150 16.40 7.57 -12.51
N GLN A 151 15.16 7.43 -12.99
CA GLN A 151 13.97 7.88 -12.27
C GLN A 151 13.75 7.14 -10.95
N ARG A 152 14.00 5.82 -10.91
CA ARG A 152 13.91 5.03 -9.68
C ARG A 152 14.97 5.45 -8.67
N ASP A 153 16.20 5.63 -9.13
CA ASP A 153 17.31 6.06 -8.27
C ASP A 153 17.04 7.45 -7.69
N MET A 154 16.54 8.39 -8.52
CA MET A 154 16.11 9.72 -8.05
C MET A 154 14.98 9.66 -7.02
N LEU A 155 13.98 8.80 -7.23
CA LEU A 155 12.88 8.62 -6.27
C LEU A 155 13.39 8.03 -4.95
N PHE A 156 14.29 7.05 -5.03
CA PHE A 156 14.89 6.42 -3.86
C PHE A 156 15.69 7.43 -3.02
N GLU A 157 16.52 8.26 -3.64
CA GLU A 157 17.26 9.33 -2.96
C GLU A 157 16.32 10.35 -2.30
N ARG A 158 15.22 10.72 -2.97
CA ARG A 158 14.21 11.61 -2.38
C ARG A 158 13.55 10.99 -1.14
N ILE A 159 13.29 9.69 -1.15
CA ILE A 159 12.74 8.97 0.01
C ILE A 159 13.76 8.95 1.15
N LEU A 160 15.04 8.66 0.86
CA LEU A 160 16.10 8.68 1.86
C LEU A 160 16.25 10.06 2.51
N GLN A 161 16.22 11.14 1.71
CA GLN A 161 16.25 12.50 2.20
C GLN A 161 15.05 12.82 3.10
N LYS A 162 13.83 12.43 2.70
CA LYS A 162 12.63 12.67 3.53
C LYS A 162 12.67 11.86 4.83
N ASN A 163 13.20 10.64 4.78
CA ASN A 163 13.38 9.83 5.99
C ASN A 163 14.42 10.45 6.93
N SER A 164 15.53 10.99 6.41
CA SER A 164 16.54 11.66 7.25
C SER A 164 16.00 12.94 7.90
N GLU A 165 15.09 13.66 7.23
CA GLU A 165 14.34 14.79 7.81
C GLU A 165 13.36 14.36 8.92
N LEU A 166 12.76 13.17 8.84
CA LEU A 166 11.76 12.68 9.80
C LEU A 166 12.36 12.12 11.10
N VAL A 167 13.55 11.52 11.04
CA VAL A 167 14.26 10.95 12.21
C VAL A 167 14.38 11.94 13.39
N PRO A 168 14.84 13.20 13.21
CA PRO A 168 14.95 14.13 14.34
C PRO A 168 13.58 14.54 14.91
N LEU A 169 12.53 14.61 14.10
CA LEU A 169 11.17 14.87 14.58
C LEU A 169 10.68 13.74 15.48
N GLN A 170 10.91 12.48 15.08
CA GLN A 170 10.55 11.32 15.90
C GLN A 170 11.31 11.30 17.23
N ALA A 171 12.61 11.62 17.21
CA ALA A 171 13.40 11.74 18.42
C ALA A 171 12.88 12.84 19.35
N CYS A 172 12.48 14.00 18.80
CA CYS A 172 11.88 15.10 19.56
C CYS A 172 10.55 14.69 20.23
N LEU A 173 9.65 14.04 19.49
CA LEU A 173 8.38 13.54 20.03
C LEU A 173 8.60 12.52 21.15
N PHE A 174 9.53 11.59 20.96
CA PHE A 174 9.88 10.62 21.98
C PHE A 174 10.43 11.30 23.25
N GLN A 175 11.31 12.29 23.07
CA GLN A 175 11.86 13.06 24.17
C GLN A 175 10.77 13.85 24.92
N SER A 176 9.83 14.48 24.23
CA SER A 176 8.69 15.17 24.85
C SER A 176 7.80 14.20 25.64
N MET A 177 7.55 13.00 25.10
CA MET A 177 6.75 11.98 25.77
C MET A 177 7.45 11.48 27.05
N LEU A 178 8.77 11.27 27.01
CA LEU A 178 9.55 10.91 28.19
C LEU A 178 9.50 12.00 29.27
N HIS A 179 9.60 13.28 28.89
CA HIS A 179 9.47 14.39 29.85
C HIS A 179 8.08 14.43 30.48
N LEU A 180 7.02 14.22 29.70
CA LEU A 180 5.65 14.19 30.23
C LEU A 180 5.48 13.03 31.22
N LEU A 181 5.99 11.84 30.90
CA LEU A 181 5.94 10.70 31.80
C LEU A 181 6.70 10.96 33.10
N LEU A 182 7.88 11.58 33.01
CA LEU A 182 8.67 11.95 34.18
C LEU A 182 7.93 12.97 35.07
N LEU A 183 7.26 13.95 34.49
CA LEU A 183 6.44 14.92 35.23
C LEU A 183 5.27 14.24 35.94
N ILE A 184 4.59 13.28 35.31
CA ILE A 184 3.51 12.51 35.92
C ILE A 184 4.02 11.69 37.12
N LEU A 185 5.17 11.02 36.97
CA LEU A 185 5.78 10.25 38.05
C LEU A 185 6.21 11.14 39.21
N LEU A 186 6.82 12.29 38.93
CA LEU A 186 7.21 13.26 39.95
C LEU A 186 5.98 13.82 40.69
N GLN A 187 4.89 14.08 39.97
CA GLN A 187 3.63 14.52 40.58
C GLN A 187 3.07 13.44 41.52
N PHE A 188 3.13 12.17 41.11
CA PHE A 188 2.67 11.05 41.94
C PHE A 188 3.52 10.90 43.21
N GLU A 189 4.85 10.98 43.08
CA GLU A 189 5.78 10.96 44.20
C GLU A 189 5.53 12.12 45.18
N LEU A 190 5.38 13.35 44.66
CA LEU A 190 5.07 14.52 45.48
C LEU A 190 3.75 14.35 46.23
N GLN A 191 2.73 13.77 45.58
CA GLN A 191 1.46 13.45 46.24
C GLN A 191 1.62 12.37 47.33
N GLY A 192 2.49 11.38 47.12
CA GLY A 192 2.89 10.40 48.12
C GLY A 192 3.52 11.07 49.34
N GLN A 193 4.52 11.93 49.13
CA GLN A 193 5.21 12.65 50.22
C GLN A 193 4.27 13.60 50.97
N ILE A 194 3.34 14.29 50.29
CA ILE A 194 2.31 15.09 50.95
C ILE A 194 1.43 14.19 51.83
N THR A 195 1.04 13.02 51.33
CA THR A 195 0.22 12.05 52.07
C THR A 195 0.96 11.53 53.31
N GLU A 196 2.24 11.18 53.17
CA GLU A 196 3.09 10.73 54.28
C GLU A 196 3.34 11.85 55.30
N LYS A 197 3.55 13.08 54.85
CA LYS A 197 3.70 14.22 55.78
C LYS A 197 2.43 14.46 56.58
N LEU A 198 1.26 14.38 55.93
CA LEU A 198 -0.03 14.47 56.63
C LEU A 198 -0.23 13.30 57.60
N ALA A 199 0.26 12.11 57.25
CA ALA A 199 0.30 10.94 58.13
C ALA A 199 1.08 11.19 59.41
N LEU A 200 2.34 11.63 59.25
CA LEU A 200 3.27 11.85 60.36
C LEU A 200 2.82 12.98 61.27
N GLN A 201 2.14 14.00 60.74
CA GLN A 201 1.54 15.09 61.51
C GLN A 201 0.30 14.68 62.31
N GLN A 202 -0.09 13.41 62.27
CA GLN A 202 -1.31 12.89 62.87
C GLN A 202 -2.59 13.59 62.37
N ASN A 203 -2.56 14.10 61.14
CA ASN A 203 -3.67 14.81 60.52
C ASN A 203 -4.59 13.90 59.69
N PHE A 204 -4.62 12.59 59.95
CA PHE A 204 -5.61 11.68 59.33
C PHE A 204 -6.95 11.68 60.08
N ASN A 205 -7.39 12.86 60.47
CA ASN A 205 -8.76 13.12 60.91
C ASN A 205 -9.52 13.85 59.80
N ILE A 206 -10.82 14.02 60.00
CA ILE A 206 -11.69 14.64 59.00
C ILE A 206 -11.29 16.09 58.66
N ARG A 207 -10.62 16.80 59.57
CA ARG A 207 -10.07 18.13 59.29
C ARG A 207 -8.97 18.04 58.24
N GLY A 208 -7.96 17.20 58.46
CA GLY A 208 -6.86 17.04 57.49
C GLY A 208 -7.34 16.49 56.14
N ALA A 209 -8.41 15.68 56.14
CA ALA A 209 -9.07 15.24 54.91
C ALA A 209 -9.60 16.44 54.07
N LEU A 210 -10.30 17.39 54.71
CA LEU A 210 -10.81 18.59 54.05
C LEU A 210 -9.69 19.53 53.61
N GLU A 211 -8.63 19.69 54.41
CA GLU A 211 -7.42 20.45 54.01
C GLU A 211 -6.80 19.86 52.73
N ARG A 212 -6.66 18.53 52.66
CA ARG A 212 -6.13 17.83 51.48
C ARG A 212 -7.05 17.96 50.28
N ILE A 213 -8.36 17.87 50.44
CA ILE A 213 -9.33 18.06 49.35
C ILE A 213 -9.15 19.47 48.74
N VAL A 214 -9.09 20.51 49.57
CA VAL A 214 -8.87 21.89 49.09
C VAL A 214 -7.52 22.03 48.40
N LEU A 215 -6.45 21.44 48.96
CA LEU A 215 -5.12 21.46 48.34
C LEU A 215 -5.12 20.76 46.97
N GLN A 216 -5.71 19.57 46.87
CA GLN A 216 -5.82 18.83 45.61
C GLN A 216 -6.65 19.60 44.57
N ALA A 217 -7.74 20.24 44.98
CA ALA A 217 -8.55 21.08 44.11
C ALA A 217 -7.75 22.27 43.54
N ARG A 218 -6.91 22.91 44.37
CA ARG A 218 -6.00 23.99 43.93
C ARG A 218 -4.96 23.48 42.94
N LEU A 219 -4.32 22.34 43.21
CA LEU A 219 -3.33 21.74 42.30
C LEU A 219 -3.97 21.39 40.94
N LYS A 220 -5.23 20.98 40.94
CA LYS A 220 -6.01 20.72 39.72
C LYS A 220 -6.60 21.97 39.08
N LYS A 221 -6.42 23.16 39.68
CA LYS A 221 -7.02 24.43 39.24
C LYS A 221 -8.55 24.39 39.16
N ILE A 222 -9.20 23.56 39.97
CA ILE A 222 -10.67 23.54 40.11
C ILE A 222 -11.12 24.80 40.87
N ILE A 223 -10.35 25.18 41.89
CA ILE A 223 -10.52 26.41 42.66
C ILE A 223 -9.26 27.28 42.51
N TRP A 224 -9.42 28.60 42.58
CA TRP A 224 -8.35 29.54 42.27
C TRP A 224 -7.82 30.27 43.50
N ARG A 225 -8.68 30.58 44.48
CA ARG A 225 -8.26 31.48 45.57
C ARG A 225 -7.34 30.76 46.56
N PRO A 226 -6.20 31.37 46.93
CA PRO A 226 -5.29 30.83 47.94
C PRO A 226 -5.83 31.00 49.37
N ASN A 227 -7.02 31.57 49.53
CA ASN A 227 -7.59 31.96 50.82
C ASN A 227 -8.02 30.73 51.62
N GLY A 228 -7.43 30.52 52.80
CA GLY A 228 -7.88 29.59 53.84
C GLY A 228 -8.22 28.17 53.37
N VAL A 229 -8.83 27.37 54.25
CA VAL A 229 -9.42 26.07 53.88
C VAL A 229 -10.92 26.22 53.68
N GLN A 230 -11.59 26.94 54.58
CA GLN A 230 -13.04 27.21 54.48
C GLN A 230 -13.43 27.86 53.16
N THR A 231 -12.72 28.91 52.72
CA THR A 231 -13.03 29.58 51.44
C THR A 231 -12.83 28.64 50.25
N GLY A 232 -11.86 27.72 50.33
CA GLY A 232 -11.68 26.68 49.31
C GLY A 232 -12.82 25.66 49.31
N LEU A 233 -13.38 25.31 50.48
CA LEU A 233 -14.57 24.48 50.59
C LEU A 233 -15.82 25.19 50.07
N ASP A 234 -15.95 26.49 50.34
CA ASP A 234 -17.05 27.31 49.82
C ASP A 234 -17.02 27.35 48.28
N GLU A 235 -15.84 27.58 47.68
CA GLU A 235 -15.66 27.52 46.22
C GLU A 235 -15.92 26.12 45.65
N LEU A 236 -15.45 25.07 46.32
CA LEU A 236 -15.75 23.70 45.91
C LEU A 236 -17.24 23.40 45.99
N ALA A 237 -17.96 23.99 46.94
CA ALA A 237 -19.40 23.78 47.08
C ALA A 237 -20.22 24.45 45.98
N GLU A 238 -19.63 25.39 45.24
CA GLU A 238 -20.23 26.00 44.05
C GLU A 238 -19.99 25.16 42.78
N THR A 239 -19.23 24.06 42.86
CA THR A 239 -18.94 23.21 41.70
C THR A 239 -20.10 22.26 41.37
N PRO A 240 -20.37 21.99 40.07
CA PRO A 240 -21.39 21.02 39.66
C PRO A 240 -21.14 19.60 40.20
N GLU A 241 -19.87 19.22 40.36
CA GLU A 241 -19.47 17.92 40.90
C GLU A 241 -19.89 17.76 42.36
N PHE A 242 -19.69 18.80 43.18
CA PHE A 242 -20.13 18.79 44.57
C PHE A 242 -21.66 18.74 44.65
N ASP A 243 -22.36 19.58 43.89
CA ASP A 243 -23.82 19.62 43.87
C ASP A 243 -24.43 18.25 43.58
N LYS A 244 -23.86 17.54 42.60
CA LYS A 244 -24.30 16.19 42.25
C LYS A 244 -24.13 15.18 43.38
N GLU A 245 -22.99 15.20 44.07
CA GLU A 245 -22.77 14.28 45.20
C GLU A 245 -23.59 14.70 46.43
N LEU A 246 -23.80 16.00 46.64
CA LEU A 246 -24.66 16.53 47.69
C LEU A 246 -26.11 16.07 47.51
N ASP A 247 -26.69 16.21 46.31
CA ASP A 247 -28.06 15.79 46.03
C ASP A 247 -28.28 14.29 46.28
N ARG A 248 -27.29 13.47 45.92
CA ARG A 248 -27.31 12.03 46.20
C ARG A 248 -27.31 11.74 47.70
N VAL A 249 -26.47 12.44 48.46
CA VAL A 249 -26.35 12.26 49.92
C VAL A 249 -27.62 12.76 50.62
N VAL A 250 -28.12 13.93 50.25
CA VAL A 250 -29.34 14.55 50.80
C VAL A 250 -30.56 13.67 50.51
N GLY A 251 -30.72 13.20 49.27
CA GLY A 251 -31.82 12.32 48.86
C GLY A 251 -31.80 10.98 49.60
N ALA A 252 -30.62 10.34 49.72
CA ALA A 252 -30.48 9.08 50.44
C ALA A 252 -30.81 9.20 51.94
N ARG A 253 -30.54 10.35 52.55
CA ARG A 253 -30.73 10.60 53.99
C ARG A 253 -32.03 11.34 54.33
N LYS A 254 -32.82 11.72 53.31
CA LYS A 254 -34.04 12.53 53.47
C LYS A 254 -33.78 13.83 54.25
N LEU A 255 -32.68 14.51 53.94
CA LEU A 255 -32.31 15.80 54.55
C LEU A 255 -32.84 16.99 53.73
N VAL A 256 -32.80 18.18 54.31
CA VAL A 256 -33.09 19.43 53.60
C VAL A 256 -31.79 19.99 53.04
N ARG A 257 -31.71 20.13 51.70
CA ARG A 257 -30.49 20.59 51.01
C ARG A 257 -29.99 21.93 51.54
N GLY A 258 -30.90 22.89 51.77
CA GLY A 258 -30.56 24.22 52.28
C GLY A 258 -29.81 24.18 53.62
N ASP A 259 -30.22 23.29 54.53
CA ASP A 259 -29.57 23.13 55.84
C ASP A 259 -28.16 22.57 55.70
N VAL A 260 -27.96 21.60 54.80
CA VAL A 260 -26.63 21.03 54.53
C VAL A 260 -25.70 22.06 53.89
N VAL A 261 -26.19 22.85 52.92
CA VAL A 261 -25.42 23.95 52.30
C VAL A 261 -25.08 25.02 53.34
N HIS A 262 -25.99 25.33 54.25
CA HIS A 262 -25.69 26.27 55.34
C HIS A 262 -24.56 25.75 56.24
N CYS A 263 -24.55 24.46 56.57
CA CYS A 263 -23.46 23.83 57.33
C CYS A 263 -22.11 23.90 56.60
N VAL A 264 -22.06 23.85 55.26
CA VAL A 264 -20.80 23.94 54.50
C VAL A 264 -20.01 25.20 54.87
N ARG A 265 -20.68 26.34 55.05
CA ARG A 265 -20.05 27.66 55.34
C ARG A 265 -19.27 27.71 56.64
N HIS A 266 -19.55 26.78 57.55
CA HIS A 266 -18.90 26.68 58.86
C HIS A 266 -18.21 25.33 59.06
N LEU A 267 -18.16 24.49 58.03
CA LEU A 267 -17.75 23.10 58.12
C LEU A 267 -16.32 22.97 58.64
N TYR A 268 -15.37 23.74 58.10
CA TYR A 268 -13.97 23.64 58.49
C TYR A 268 -13.76 24.07 59.95
N HIS A 269 -14.46 25.11 60.38
CA HIS A 269 -14.44 25.54 61.78
C HIS A 269 -14.98 24.45 62.70
N GLU A 270 -16.07 23.79 62.31
CA GLU A 270 -16.70 22.77 63.13
C GLU A 270 -15.86 21.50 63.25
N VAL A 271 -15.31 20.98 62.14
CA VAL A 271 -14.42 19.82 62.21
C VAL A 271 -13.14 20.09 63.00
N SER A 272 -12.68 21.35 63.02
CA SER A 272 -11.47 21.73 63.73
C SER A 272 -11.63 21.65 65.25
N LYS A 273 -12.85 21.81 65.78
CA LYS A 273 -13.12 21.65 67.22
C LYS A 273 -12.95 20.20 67.70
N HIS A 274 -13.12 19.24 66.79
CA HIS A 274 -13.14 17.81 67.10
C HIS A 274 -11.87 17.08 66.63
N ALA A 275 -10.81 17.80 66.25
CA ALA A 275 -9.57 17.24 65.67
C ALA A 275 -8.62 16.57 66.69
N LEU A 276 -9.12 16.13 67.86
CA LEU A 276 -8.29 15.74 69.01
C LEU A 276 -7.76 14.29 68.98
N ARG A 277 -8.16 13.45 68.01
CA ARG A 277 -7.71 12.05 67.94
C ARG A 277 -7.41 11.64 66.50
N ASN A 278 -6.30 10.94 66.32
CA ASN A 278 -5.85 10.43 65.03
C ASN A 278 -5.74 8.91 65.08
N ASP A 279 -6.70 8.24 64.44
CA ASP A 279 -6.73 6.77 64.36
C ASP A 279 -6.16 6.26 63.02
N GLY A 280 -5.50 7.13 62.23
CA GLY A 280 -4.81 6.78 60.97
C GLY A 280 -5.73 6.52 59.77
N PHE A 281 -7.04 6.39 59.99
CA PHE A 281 -8.06 6.19 58.98
C PHE A 281 -9.19 7.22 59.15
N ILE A 282 -9.71 7.77 58.03
CA ILE A 282 -10.82 8.75 58.09
C ILE A 282 -12.11 7.98 58.35
N ILE A 283 -12.46 7.83 59.63
CA ILE A 283 -13.73 7.25 60.07
C ILE A 283 -14.72 8.38 60.35
N LEU A 284 -15.78 8.45 59.56
CA LEU A 284 -16.96 9.26 59.87
C LEU A 284 -17.91 8.43 60.73
N ALA A 285 -17.68 8.42 62.05
CA ALA A 285 -18.51 7.68 62.99
C ALA A 285 -19.79 8.44 63.37
N ASN A 286 -20.89 7.70 63.54
CA ASN A 286 -22.17 8.26 63.94
C ASN A 286 -22.22 8.74 65.41
N ALA A 287 -21.32 8.24 66.25
CA ALA A 287 -21.42 8.36 67.71
C ALA A 287 -20.93 9.73 68.26
N HIS A 288 -21.71 10.80 68.05
CA HIS A 288 -21.82 11.98 68.95
C HIS A 288 -21.08 13.28 68.63
N HIS A 289 -20.26 13.41 67.58
CA HIS A 289 -19.50 14.67 67.37
C HIS A 289 -20.05 15.63 66.30
N PHE A 290 -20.87 15.16 65.36
CA PHE A 290 -21.37 15.99 64.27
C PHE A 290 -22.85 15.76 64.00
N ASP A 291 -23.60 16.86 63.84
CA ASP A 291 -24.98 16.84 63.35
C ASP A 291 -25.07 16.17 61.96
N LYS A 292 -26.26 15.62 61.67
CA LYS A 292 -26.55 14.90 60.42
C LYS A 292 -26.27 15.74 59.18
N ASN A 293 -26.46 17.07 59.24
CA ASN A 293 -26.23 17.97 58.12
C ASN A 293 -24.73 18.21 57.88
N TYR A 294 -23.95 18.50 58.93
CA TYR A 294 -22.49 18.59 58.80
C TYR A 294 -21.89 17.29 58.25
N ARG A 295 -22.38 16.13 58.70
CA ARG A 295 -21.93 14.84 58.18
C ARG A 295 -22.27 14.64 56.71
N ALA A 296 -23.46 15.04 56.29
CA ALA A 296 -23.85 14.98 54.89
C ALA A 296 -22.92 15.84 54.02
N ALA A 297 -22.58 17.06 54.48
CA ALA A 297 -21.62 17.92 53.79
C ALA A 297 -20.23 17.26 53.67
N MET A 298 -19.70 16.67 54.75
CA MET A 298 -18.42 15.96 54.74
C MET A 298 -18.42 14.78 53.76
N VAL A 299 -19.48 13.97 53.76
CA VAL A 299 -19.61 12.84 52.85
C VAL A 299 -19.71 13.29 51.40
N ALA A 300 -20.38 14.41 51.11
CA ALA A 300 -20.44 14.97 49.77
C ALA A 300 -19.02 15.35 49.26
N PHE A 301 -18.22 16.03 50.09
CA PHE A 301 -16.82 16.35 49.74
C PHE A 301 -15.96 15.10 49.56
N LEU A 302 -16.07 14.11 50.44
CA LEU A 302 -15.31 12.88 50.37
C LEU A 302 -15.69 12.02 49.15
N ARG A 303 -16.97 11.98 48.75
CA ARG A 303 -17.40 11.30 47.52
C ARG A 303 -16.99 12.04 46.26
N MET A 304 -17.00 13.37 46.30
CA MET A 304 -16.57 14.19 45.16
C MET A 304 -15.12 13.89 44.78
N GLN A 305 -14.24 13.70 45.79
CA GLN A 305 -12.83 13.41 45.55
C GLN A 305 -12.55 11.95 45.13
N ASP A 306 -13.51 11.02 45.21
CA ASP A 306 -13.30 9.61 44.81
C ASP A 306 -12.87 9.47 43.34
N LYS A 307 -13.18 10.46 42.49
CA LYS A 307 -12.77 10.50 41.07
C LYS A 307 -11.41 11.15 40.86
N TRP A 308 -10.72 11.56 41.92
CA TRP A 308 -9.45 12.28 41.83
C TRP A 308 -8.27 11.32 41.80
N VAL A 309 -7.10 11.84 41.41
CA VAL A 309 -5.85 11.05 41.43
C VAL A 309 -5.45 10.87 42.88
N SER A 310 -5.32 9.62 43.32
CA SER A 310 -5.05 9.24 44.71
C SER A 310 -6.11 9.76 45.69
N PRO A 311 -7.34 9.22 45.62
CA PRO A 311 -8.39 9.62 46.53
C PRO A 311 -8.04 9.24 47.98
N LEU A 312 -8.68 9.91 48.91
CA LEU A 312 -8.62 9.56 50.33
C LEU A 312 -9.41 8.27 50.57
N ASP A 313 -8.83 7.34 51.31
CA ASP A 313 -9.57 6.21 51.86
C ASP A 313 -10.37 6.66 53.07
N TRP A 314 -11.68 6.43 53.07
CA TRP A 314 -12.58 6.82 54.14
C TRP A 314 -13.74 5.82 54.26
N VAL A 315 -14.34 5.77 55.45
CA VAL A 315 -15.53 4.94 55.71
C VAL A 315 -16.50 5.70 56.59
N GLU A 316 -17.78 5.59 56.26
CA GLU A 316 -18.85 6.03 57.15
C GLU A 316 -19.35 4.83 57.97
N THR A 317 -19.17 4.87 59.29
CA THR A 317 -19.66 3.80 60.15
C THR A 317 -21.07 4.10 60.62
N ARG A 318 -21.92 3.07 60.58
CA ARG A 318 -23.25 3.10 61.18
C ARG A 318 -23.12 3.20 62.71
N PRO A 319 -24.11 3.78 63.41
CA PRO A 319 -24.10 3.72 64.87
C PRO A 319 -24.18 2.25 65.28
N PRO A 320 -23.55 1.83 66.39
CA PRO A 320 -23.86 0.53 66.96
C PRO A 320 -25.38 0.47 67.20
N GLU A 321 -26.04 -0.57 66.68
CA GLU A 321 -27.45 -0.84 66.97
C GLU A 321 -27.55 -1.08 68.48
N SER A 322 -28.12 -0.11 69.21
CA SER A 322 -28.32 -0.15 70.66
C SER A 322 -29.61 -0.86 71.00
#